data_AF-A0AB74F320-F1
#
_entry.id   AF-A0AB74F320-F1
#
_cell.length_a   1.000
_cell.length_b   1.000
_cell.length_c   1.000
_cell.angle_alpha   90.00
_cell.angle_beta   90.00
_cell.angle_gamma   90.00
#
_symmetry.space_group_name_H-M   'P 1'
#
loop_
_entity.id
_entity.type
_entity.pdbx_description
1 polymer ?
#
loop_
_entity_poly.entity_id
_entity_poly.type
_entity_poly.pdbx_seq_one_letter_code
_entity_poly.pdbx_strand_id
1 'polypeptide(L)' 'MSNNDVPIWEKYTLTIEEASKYFRIGENKLRRLAEENPSAGWVILNGNRIQIKRQKFEKIIDSLDTI' A
#
# COMPACT_ATOMS: atom_id res chain seq x y z
N MET A 1 8.91 17.64 19.38
CA MET A 1 8.82 16.31 18.77
C MET A 1 8.81 16.53 17.28
N SER A 2 9.87 16.16 16.57
CA SER A 2 9.99 16.44 15.14
C SER A 2 8.97 15.57 14.39
N ASN A 3 7.81 16.15 14.08
CA ASN A 3 6.83 15.64 13.12
C ASN A 3 7.43 15.68 11.70
N ASN A 4 8.49 14.90 11.47
CA ASN A 4 8.94 14.54 10.12
C ASN A 4 8.05 13.41 9.55
N ASP A 5 6.78 13.39 9.93
CA ASP A 5 5.77 12.55 9.30
C ASP A 5 5.47 13.16 7.94
N VAL A 6 6.27 12.76 6.96
CA VAL A 6 5.94 12.93 5.55
C VAL A 6 4.48 12.52 5.39
N PRO A 7 3.60 13.38 4.87
CA PRO A 7 2.20 13.03 4.81
C PRO A 7 1.98 11.83 3.88
N ILE A 8 0.89 11.09 4.10
CA ILE A 8 0.59 9.82 3.39
C ILE A 8 0.65 10.00 1.85
N TRP A 9 0.25 11.17 1.34
CA TRP A 9 0.30 11.51 -0.09
C TRP A 9 1.70 11.88 -0.62
N GLU A 10 2.69 12.09 0.23
CA GLU A 10 4.09 12.30 -0.17
C GLU A 10 4.94 11.03 0.00
N LYS A 11 4.46 10.03 0.77
CA LYS A 11 5.18 8.76 0.93
C LYS A 11 5.17 7.93 -0.36
N TYR A 12 6.35 7.43 -0.74
CA TYR A 12 6.52 6.51 -1.88
C TYR A 12 5.96 5.11 -1.57
N THR A 13 6.16 4.65 -0.33
CA THR A 13 5.62 3.40 0.18
C THR A 13 4.72 3.66 1.38
N LEU A 14 3.58 2.97 1.42
CA LEU A 14 2.60 3.02 2.48
C LEU A 14 2.68 1.73 3.29
N THR A 15 2.52 1.83 4.60
CA THR A 15 2.23 0.66 5.44
C THR A 15 0.81 0.16 5.18
N ILE A 16 0.50 -1.07 5.63
CA ILE A 16 -0.86 -1.64 5.55
C ILE A 16 -1.90 -0.68 6.16
N GLU A 17 -1.57 -0.06 7.29
CA GLU A 17 -2.47 0.85 8.01
C GLU A 17 -2.72 2.15 7.22
N GLU A 18 -1.66 2.71 6.63
CA GLU A 18 -1.76 3.92 5.81
C GLU A 18 -2.48 3.65 4.48
N ALA A 19 -2.17 2.53 3.84
CA ALA A 19 -2.84 2.09 2.62
C ALA A 19 -4.33 1.82 2.88
N SER A 20 -4.67 1.28 4.05
CA SER A 20 -6.06 1.11 4.47
C SER A 20 -6.80 2.45 4.55
N LYS A 21 -6.18 3.46 5.17
CA LYS A 21 -6.73 4.82 5.26
C LYS A 21 -6.82 5.52 3.90
N TYR A 22 -5.81 5.33 3.04
CA TYR A 22 -5.72 6.00 1.73
C TYR A 22 -6.65 5.38 0.68
N PHE A 23 -6.61 4.06 0.51
CA PHE A 23 -7.40 3.34 -0.49
C PHE A 23 -8.78 2.90 0.02
N ARG A 24 -9.08 3.10 1.32
CA ARG A 24 -10.28 2.59 1.99
C ARG A 24 -10.47 1.07 1.85
N ILE A 25 -9.37 0.32 1.84
CA ILE A 25 -9.38 -1.15 1.78
C ILE A 25 -9.02 -1.70 3.15
N GLY A 26 -9.80 -2.64 3.66
CA GLY A 26 -9.52 -3.25 4.97
C GLY A 26 -8.12 -3.89 5.05
N GLU A 27 -7.45 -3.70 6.18
CA GLU A 27 -6.08 -4.17 6.42
C GLU A 27 -5.91 -5.67 6.20
N ASN A 28 -6.90 -6.47 6.62
CA ASN A 28 -6.90 -7.93 6.41
C ASN A 28 -6.91 -8.29 4.92
N LYS A 29 -7.59 -7.49 4.10
CA LYS A 29 -7.64 -7.69 2.64
C LYS A 29 -6.32 -7.26 2.00
N LEU A 30 -5.73 -6.14 2.43
CA LEU A 30 -4.40 -5.72 1.97
C LEU A 30 -3.31 -6.72 2.34
N ARG A 31 -3.36 -7.30 3.56
CA ARG A 31 -2.43 -8.33 4.00
C ARG A 31 -2.58 -9.58 3.13
N ARG A 32 -3.81 -10.07 2.93
CA ARG A 32 -4.06 -11.20 2.02
C ARG A 32 -3.57 -10.92 0.60
N LEU A 33 -3.89 -9.76 0.03
CA LEU A 33 -3.43 -9.41 -1.32
C LEU A 33 -1.91 -9.40 -1.43
N ALA A 34 -1.22 -8.92 -0.39
CA ALA A 34 0.23 -8.88 -0.34
C ALA A 34 0.84 -10.28 -0.16
N GLU A 35 0.19 -11.16 0.60
CA GLU A 35 0.58 -12.57 0.79
C GLU A 35 0.28 -13.44 -0.43
N GLU A 36 -0.82 -13.18 -1.14
CA GLU A 36 -1.20 -13.87 -2.38
C GLU A 36 -0.32 -13.44 -3.56
N ASN A 37 0.18 -12.20 -3.52
CA ASN A 37 0.98 -11.63 -4.60
C ASN A 37 2.33 -11.08 -4.10
N PRO A 38 3.20 -11.91 -3.48
CA PRO A 38 4.47 -11.47 -2.93
C PRO A 38 5.45 -11.01 -4.03
N SER A 39 5.29 -11.52 -5.25
CA SER A 39 6.05 -11.10 -6.43
C SER A 39 5.40 -9.95 -7.20
N ALA A 40 4.23 -9.47 -6.79
CA ALA A 40 3.65 -8.32 -7.46
C ALA A 40 4.47 -7.09 -7.11
N GLY A 41 4.91 -6.37 -8.14
CA GLY A 41 5.88 -5.29 -7.98
C GLY A 41 5.39 -4.08 -7.16
N TRP A 42 4.16 -4.11 -6.64
CA TRP A 42 3.57 -3.15 -5.70
C TRP A 42 3.76 -3.54 -4.23
N VAL A 43 4.05 -4.80 -3.90
CA VAL A 43 4.38 -5.23 -2.53
C VAL A 43 5.88 -5.10 -2.31
N ILE A 44 6.28 -4.61 -1.13
CA ILE A 44 7.65 -4.66 -0.64
C ILE A 44 7.64 -5.36 0.70
N LEU A 45 8.42 -6.43 0.81
CA LEU A 45 8.68 -7.11 2.07
C LEU A 45 9.99 -6.53 2.63
N ASN A 46 9.88 -5.64 3.61
CA ASN A 46 11.02 -5.10 4.33
C ASN A 46 11.23 -5.91 5.63
N GLY A 47 11.89 -7.06 5.50
CA GLY A 47 11.99 -8.04 6.58
C GLY A 47 10.61 -8.57 6.98
N ASN A 48 10.20 -8.33 8.22
CA ASN A 48 8.89 -8.74 8.76
C ASN A 48 7.77 -7.70 8.51
N ARG A 49 8.07 -6.58 7.85
CA ARG A 49 7.10 -5.50 7.58
C ARG A 49 6.70 -5.50 6.11
N ILE A 50 5.39 -5.53 5.87
CA ILE A 50 4.81 -5.37 4.54
C ILE A 50 4.61 -3.87 4.26
N GLN A 51 5.13 -3.41 3.13
CA GLN A 51 4.90 -2.09 2.58
C GLN A 51 4.30 -2.19 1.18
N ILE A 52 3.50 -1.19 0.81
CA ILE A 52 2.80 -1.10 -0.47
C ILE A 52 3.34 0.11 -1.22
N LYS A 53 3.83 -0.09 -2.45
CA LYS A 53 4.20 1.01 -3.34
C LYS A 53 2.94 1.69 -3.83
N ARG A 54 2.71 2.91 -3.34
CA ARG A 54 1.50 3.69 -3.64
C ARG A 54 1.27 3.81 -5.15
N GLN A 55 2.26 4.29 -5.90
CA GLN A 55 2.13 4.55 -7.34
C GLN A 55 1.72 3.32 -8.17
N LYS A 56 2.24 2.13 -7.83
CA LYS A 56 1.89 0.90 -8.55
C LYS A 56 0.54 0.38 -8.12
N PHE A 57 0.21 0.50 -6.83
CA PHE A 57 -1.09 0.10 -6.32
C PHE A 57 -2.21 1.01 -6.84
N GLU A 58 -1.96 2.32 -6.91
CA GLU A 58 -2.84 3.31 -7.55
C GLU A 58 -3.18 2.90 -8.97
N LYS A 59 -2.19 2.53 -9.80
CA LYS A 59 -2.43 2.04 -11.17
C LYS A 59 -3.30 0.78 -11.23
N ILE A 60 -3.19 -0.11 -10.24
CA ILE A 60 -4.01 -1.33 -10.18
C ILE A 60 -5.44 -0.96 -9.86
N ILE A 61 -5.66 -0.07 -8.88
CA ILE A 61 -7.00 0.40 -8.53
C ILE A 61 -7.63 1.17 -9.70
N ASP A 62 -6.88 2.08 -10.33
CA ASP A 62 -7.31 2.84 -11.51
C ASP A 62 -7.68 1.91 -12.67
N SER A 63 -6.90 0.84 -12.90
CA SER A 63 -7.23 -0.18 -13.89
C SER A 63 -8.45 -1.03 -13.53
N LEU A 64 -8.73 -1.22 -12.23
CA LEU A 64 -9.89 -1.99 -11.77
C LEU A 64 -11.19 -1.16 -11.80
N ASP A 65 -11.10 0.18 -11.76
CA ASP A 65 -12.24 1.11 -11.80
C ASP A 65 -12.78 1.37 -13.22
N THR A 66 -12.37 0.58 -14.22
CA THR A 66 -12.96 0.64 -15.56
C THR A 66 -14.34 -0.04 -15.55
N ILE A 67 -15.38 0.74 -15.21
CA ILE A 67 -16.79 0.47 -15.55
C ILE A 67 -17.11 1.14 -16.88
#